data_AF-A0A1G2LN52-F1
#
_entry.id   AF-A0A1G2LN52-F1
#
_cell.length_a   1.000
_cell.length_b   1.000
_cell.length_c   1.000
_cell.angle_alpha   90.00
_cell.angle_beta   90.00
_cell.angle_gamma   90.00
#
_symmetry.space_group_name_H-M   'P 1'
#
loop_
_entity.id
_entity.type
_entity.pdbx_description
1 polymer ?
#
loop_
_entity_poly.entity_id
_entity_poly.type
_entity_poly.pdbx_seq_one_letter_code
_entity_poly.pdbx_strand_id
1 'polypeptide(L)'
;MGFEDWNLEFLCNMFLFFRSKTKEEVNTTSPGYEEQEQKTPKAGYILLFFMFVTALFFGWRALDDLRDVPSRPESLSHCAQEFLTTKWEDIGRYQYLNYPVYELAYPTKESRLVDFKPQAEPPCIYSVYETRYDIPVRMERHRSYNRELQDVEIKLGRMDTDIAELDRAYDMALQEKMANVGGRIYSITELYQKKEDAKLQRSEFETRRDELRNNLLKDVDENLRMKYRELMLEYRVAWRWYEFKLFLLEMIFVFPFFWFVFRMYKRLLAKNSPYTIIFTALVAVASVLTLRILIIWFWSLFLARIIQTLWNFIQNFALLKSLVFFGGMFLVITIFGGSVYWLQKRIFEPKRVALRRMRQKQCPNCQTSLDLAESFCPNCGRKLKEKCSICNNERWLDFSTCGYCGSKK
;
A
#
# COMPACT_ATOMS: atom_id res chain seq x y z
N MET A 1 -45.47 0.89 5.49
CA MET A 1 -44.63 -0.32 5.65
C MET A 1 -43.41 0.15 6.44
N GLY A 2 -43.39 0.18 7.78
CA GLY A 2 -43.70 -0.91 8.70
C GLY A 2 -42.39 -1.59 9.09
N PHE A 3 -41.50 -0.86 9.78
CA PHE A 3 -40.16 -1.31 10.20
C PHE A 3 -39.92 -0.87 11.66
N GLU A 4 -40.86 -1.24 12.53
CA GLU A 4 -40.71 -1.25 13.99
C GLU A 4 -40.91 -2.72 14.42
N ASP A 5 -40.20 -3.17 15.45
CA ASP A 5 -40.32 -4.47 16.13
C ASP A 5 -39.39 -5.65 15.77
N TRP A 6 -38.14 -5.41 15.36
CA TRP A 6 -37.11 -6.46 15.43
C TRP A 6 -35.85 -6.00 16.18
N ASN A 7 -35.45 -6.84 17.16
CA ASN A 7 -34.12 -6.94 17.81
C ASN A 7 -33.88 -6.36 19.22
N LEU A 8 -34.83 -6.48 20.14
CA LEU A 8 -34.52 -6.48 21.58
C LEU A 8 -34.60 -7.87 22.23
N GLU A 9 -35.43 -8.80 21.72
CA GLU A 9 -35.51 -10.16 22.27
C GLU A 9 -34.36 -11.08 21.82
N PHE A 10 -33.82 -10.88 20.61
CA PHE A 10 -32.71 -11.71 20.11
C PHE A 10 -31.39 -11.47 20.87
N LEU A 11 -31.17 -10.24 21.35
CA LEU A 11 -30.03 -9.90 22.20
C LEU A 11 -30.19 -10.40 23.64
N CYS A 12 -31.42 -10.61 24.12
CA CYS A 12 -31.67 -11.16 25.46
C CYS A 12 -31.51 -12.68 25.50
N ASN A 13 -31.93 -13.40 24.45
CA ASN A 13 -31.81 -14.87 24.40
C ASN A 13 -30.39 -15.38 24.12
N MET A 14 -29.52 -14.57 23.50
CA MET A 14 -28.11 -14.97 23.34
C MET A 14 -27.30 -14.92 24.65
N PHE A 15 -27.78 -14.18 25.65
CA PHE A 15 -27.13 -14.10 26.98
C PHE A 15 -27.55 -15.21 27.94
N LEU A 16 -28.65 -15.92 27.69
CA LEU A 16 -29.16 -16.98 28.58
C LEU A 16 -28.59 -18.37 28.28
N PHE A 17 -27.96 -18.58 27.11
CA PHE A 17 -27.43 -19.90 26.73
C PHE A 17 -26.07 -20.24 27.39
N PHE A 18 -25.41 -19.30 28.07
CA PHE A 18 -24.15 -19.53 28.79
C PHE A 18 -24.32 -19.89 30.26
N ARG A 19 -25.52 -20.31 30.68
CA ARG A 19 -25.81 -20.69 32.08
C ARG A 19 -25.90 -22.21 32.26
N SER A 20 -24.86 -22.97 31.89
CA SER A 20 -24.61 -24.25 32.56
C SER A 20 -23.16 -24.72 32.42
N LYS A 21 -22.42 -24.67 33.53
CA LYS A 21 -21.55 -25.75 34.01
C LYS A 21 -20.99 -25.38 35.38
N THR A 22 -21.45 -26.13 36.39
CA THR A 22 -20.80 -26.44 37.67
C THR A 22 -20.08 -25.30 38.39
N LYS A 23 -20.81 -24.61 39.28
CA LYS A 23 -20.19 -24.00 40.46
C LYS A 23 -19.78 -25.14 41.39
N GLU A 24 -18.48 -25.40 41.51
CA GLU A 24 -17.95 -25.98 42.73
C GLU A 24 -18.22 -24.98 43.85
N GLU A 25 -18.98 -25.39 44.87
CA GLU A 25 -19.14 -24.62 46.10
C GLU A 25 -17.82 -24.68 46.87
N VAL A 26 -17.00 -23.64 46.68
CA VAL A 26 -15.79 -23.44 47.47
C VAL A 26 -16.22 -22.87 48.83
N ASN A 27 -16.07 -23.67 49.90
CA ASN A 27 -16.32 -23.26 51.28
C ASN A 27 -15.44 -22.05 51.64
N THR A 28 -16.05 -20.87 51.77
CA THR A 28 -15.40 -19.58 52.08
C THR A 28 -15.07 -19.39 53.57
N THR A 29 -15.19 -20.43 54.40
CA THR A 29 -15.06 -20.33 55.86
C THR A 29 -13.70 -20.78 56.41
N SER A 30 -12.73 -21.10 55.56
CA SER A 30 -11.38 -21.50 56.00
C SER A 30 -10.51 -20.27 56.27
N PRO A 31 -10.03 -20.02 57.51
CA PRO A 31 -9.12 -18.92 57.81
C PRO A 31 -7.80 -19.12 57.06
N GLY A 32 -7.48 -18.20 56.15
CA GLY A 32 -6.31 -18.28 55.26
C GLY A 32 -6.63 -18.40 53.76
N TYR A 33 -7.91 -18.38 53.36
CA TYR A 33 -8.29 -18.31 51.95
C TYR A 33 -8.06 -16.90 51.38
N GLU A 34 -6.89 -16.65 50.80
CA GLU A 34 -6.72 -15.58 49.83
C GLU A 34 -7.42 -16.01 48.54
N GLU A 35 -8.37 -15.23 48.03
CA GLU A 35 -8.91 -15.40 46.67
C GLU A 35 -7.73 -15.28 45.69
N GLN A 36 -7.10 -16.41 45.37
CA GLN A 36 -6.16 -16.46 44.27
C GLN A 36 -6.97 -16.17 43.01
N GLU A 37 -6.76 -14.98 42.42
CA GLU A 37 -7.29 -14.64 41.10
C GLU A 37 -7.21 -15.87 40.21
N GLN A 38 -8.37 -16.46 39.88
CA GLN A 38 -8.42 -17.63 39.03
C GLN A 38 -7.80 -17.25 37.70
N LYS A 39 -6.54 -17.66 37.50
CA LYS A 39 -5.80 -17.40 36.28
C LYS A 39 -6.63 -17.98 35.14
N THR A 40 -6.98 -17.13 34.19
CA THR A 40 -7.72 -17.54 33.00
C THR A 40 -7.03 -18.75 32.38
N PRO A 41 -7.78 -19.85 32.13
CA PRO A 41 -7.19 -21.05 31.56
C PRO A 41 -6.59 -20.72 30.20
N LYS A 42 -5.53 -21.43 29.79
CA LYS A 42 -4.86 -21.23 28.49
C LYS A 42 -5.86 -21.24 27.31
N ALA A 43 -6.91 -22.07 27.41
CA ALA A 43 -7.99 -22.12 26.43
C ALA A 43 -8.76 -20.79 26.31
N GLY A 44 -8.97 -20.06 27.41
CA GLY A 44 -9.62 -18.76 27.42
C GLY A 44 -8.82 -17.70 26.65
N TYR A 45 -7.49 -17.69 26.81
CA TYR A 45 -6.61 -16.79 26.03
C TYR A 45 -6.65 -17.09 24.53
N ILE A 46 -6.69 -18.37 24.15
CA ILE A 46 -6.79 -18.78 22.74
C ILE A 46 -8.12 -18.29 22.14
N LEU A 47 -9.23 -18.49 22.85
CA LEU A 47 -10.55 -18.03 22.39
C LEU A 47 -10.61 -16.50 22.25
N LEU A 48 -10.05 -15.76 23.21
CA LEU A 48 -9.95 -14.30 23.14
C LEU A 48 -9.11 -13.82 21.96
N PHE A 49 -8.02 -14.53 21.63
CA PHE A 49 -7.21 -14.22 20.46
C PHE A 49 -8.00 -14.43 19.16
N PHE A 50 -8.74 -15.55 19.03
CA PHE A 50 -9.62 -15.77 17.87
C PHE A 50 -10.71 -14.72 17.77
N MET A 51 -11.34 -14.34 18.89
CA MET A 51 -12.31 -13.25 18.94
C MET A 51 -11.70 -11.92 18.47
N PHE A 52 -10.47 -11.61 18.90
CA PHE A 52 -9.75 -10.41 18.46
C PHE A 52 -9.51 -10.41 16.94
N VAL A 53 -8.96 -11.50 16.39
CA VAL A 53 -8.63 -11.62 14.96
C VAL A 53 -9.89 -11.56 14.10
N THR A 54 -10.94 -12.28 14.48
CA THR A 54 -12.22 -12.28 13.73
C THR A 54 -12.90 -10.92 13.79
N ALA A 55 -12.99 -10.29 14.96
CA ALA A 55 -13.57 -8.95 15.09
C ALA A 55 -12.77 -7.90 14.28
N LEU A 56 -11.45 -8.02 14.23
CA LEU A 56 -10.61 -7.14 13.43
C LEU A 56 -10.84 -7.37 11.92
N PHE A 57 -10.93 -8.63 11.48
CA PHE A 57 -11.24 -8.97 10.09
C PHE A 57 -12.59 -8.41 9.64
N PHE A 58 -13.66 -8.63 10.42
CA PHE A 58 -14.98 -8.10 10.10
C PHE A 58 -15.03 -6.58 10.20
N GLY A 59 -14.36 -5.98 11.19
CA GLY A 59 -14.23 -4.53 11.31
C GLY A 59 -13.52 -3.89 10.12
N TRP A 60 -12.50 -4.54 9.56
CA TRP A 60 -11.87 -4.11 8.31
C TRP A 60 -12.82 -4.22 7.13
N ARG A 61 -13.50 -5.36 6.98
CA ARG A 61 -14.44 -5.55 5.86
C ARG A 61 -15.56 -4.52 5.88
N ALA A 62 -16.15 -4.26 7.05
CA ALA A 62 -17.19 -3.26 7.25
C ALA A 62 -16.72 -1.84 6.91
N LEU A 63 -15.46 -1.50 7.25
CA LEU A 63 -14.85 -0.23 6.85
C LEU A 63 -14.62 -0.12 5.35
N ASP A 64 -14.20 -1.19 4.70
CA ASP A 64 -13.95 -1.17 3.27
C ASP A 64 -15.28 -1.09 2.47
N ASP A 65 -16.38 -1.66 2.97
CA ASP A 65 -17.71 -1.54 2.35
C ASP A 65 -18.28 -0.10 2.43
N LEU A 66 -17.86 0.70 3.43
CA LEU A 66 -18.25 2.12 3.53
C LEU A 66 -17.70 2.97 2.35
N ARG A 67 -16.74 2.44 1.58
CA ARG A 67 -16.16 3.10 0.40
C ARG A 67 -17.09 3.16 -0.81
N ASP A 68 -18.18 2.42 -0.80
CA ASP A 68 -19.14 2.39 -1.91
C ASP A 68 -20.34 3.32 -1.66
N VAL A 69 -20.49 3.87 -0.45
CA VAL A 69 -21.60 4.75 -0.08
C VAL A 69 -21.50 6.14 -0.75
N PRO A 70 -20.39 6.90 -0.62
CA PRO A 70 -20.25 8.15 -1.35
C PRO A 70 -19.98 7.89 -2.84
N SER A 71 -20.63 8.65 -3.72
CA SER A 71 -20.35 8.61 -5.16
C SER A 71 -18.89 9.00 -5.45
N ARG A 72 -18.15 8.11 -6.09
CA ARG A 72 -16.79 8.38 -6.59
C ARG A 72 -16.86 9.38 -7.77
N PRO A 73 -15.85 10.26 -7.94
CA PRO A 73 -15.75 11.05 -9.15
C PRO A 73 -15.51 10.12 -10.36
N GLU A 74 -16.11 10.45 -11.50
CA GLU A 74 -15.95 9.70 -12.75
C GLU A 74 -14.48 9.62 -13.19
N SER A 75 -14.04 8.43 -13.60
CA SER A 75 -12.70 8.26 -14.15
C SER A 75 -12.54 9.02 -15.47
N LEU A 76 -11.36 9.60 -15.68
CA LEU A 76 -10.98 10.22 -16.96
C LEU A 76 -10.90 9.17 -18.08
N SER A 77 -11.07 9.63 -19.32
CA SER A 77 -10.95 8.78 -20.50
C SER A 77 -9.54 8.17 -20.63
N HIS A 78 -9.46 7.00 -21.28
CA HIS A 78 -8.17 6.38 -21.58
C HIS A 78 -7.33 7.23 -22.56
N CYS A 79 -7.99 8.01 -23.43
CA CYS A 79 -7.35 8.99 -24.31
C CYS A 79 -6.52 10.04 -23.57
N ALA A 80 -6.84 10.31 -22.31
CA ALA A 80 -6.17 11.35 -21.56
C ALA A 80 -4.70 10.97 -21.24
N GLN A 81 -4.36 9.67 -21.20
CA GLN A 81 -3.07 9.18 -20.70
C GLN A 81 -1.86 9.79 -21.41
N GLU A 82 -1.95 10.08 -22.71
CA GLU A 82 -0.88 10.68 -23.50
C GLU A 82 -0.59 12.15 -23.12
N PHE A 83 -1.62 12.90 -22.72
CA PHE A 83 -1.53 14.33 -22.41
C PHE A 83 -1.29 14.61 -20.93
N LEU A 84 -1.42 13.56 -20.14
CA LEU A 84 -1.25 13.54 -18.72
C LEU A 84 0.25 13.34 -18.40
N THR A 85 0.96 14.46 -18.23
CA THR A 85 2.41 14.50 -17.97
C THR A 85 2.87 13.46 -16.94
N THR A 86 4.01 12.81 -17.15
CA THR A 86 4.60 11.71 -16.34
C THR A 86 4.76 11.94 -14.83
N LYS A 87 4.48 13.13 -14.27
CA LYS A 87 4.37 13.37 -12.82
C LYS A 87 3.03 12.86 -12.26
N TRP A 88 2.75 11.59 -12.51
CA TRP A 88 1.56 10.84 -12.12
C TRP A 88 1.69 10.10 -10.78
N GLU A 89 2.83 10.22 -10.11
CA GLU A 89 3.16 9.46 -8.90
C GLU A 89 2.16 9.66 -7.74
N ASP A 90 1.43 10.77 -7.69
CA ASP A 90 0.46 11.03 -6.61
C ASP A 90 -0.95 10.44 -6.85
N ILE A 91 -1.34 10.13 -8.10
CA ILE A 91 -2.72 9.68 -8.45
C ILE A 91 -2.73 8.24 -8.99
N GLY A 92 -1.59 7.76 -9.51
CA GLY A 92 -1.44 6.40 -10.04
C GLY A 92 -1.72 5.26 -9.05
N ARG A 93 -1.94 5.52 -7.76
CA ARG A 93 -2.42 4.48 -6.83
C ARG A 93 -3.93 4.21 -6.90
N TYR A 94 -4.72 5.11 -7.47
CA TYR A 94 -6.19 5.04 -7.39
C TYR A 94 -6.90 4.69 -8.70
N GLN A 95 -6.27 4.94 -9.86
CA GLN A 95 -6.90 4.65 -11.16
C GLN A 95 -6.69 3.21 -11.68
N TYR A 96 -5.62 2.53 -11.28
CA TYR A 96 -5.32 1.18 -11.80
C TYR A 96 -6.16 0.05 -11.20
N LEU A 97 -6.97 0.32 -10.18
CA LEU A 97 -7.82 -0.70 -9.55
C LEU A 97 -9.21 -0.86 -10.18
N ASN A 98 -9.61 0.02 -11.12
CA ASN A 98 -10.99 0.03 -11.64
C ASN A 98 -11.10 0.27 -13.15
N TYR A 99 -10.02 0.06 -13.93
CA TYR A 99 -10.31 -0.30 -15.32
C TYR A 99 -11.08 -1.61 -15.25
N PRO A 100 -12.31 -1.72 -15.80
CA PRO A 100 -12.77 -3.04 -16.18
C PRO A 100 -11.62 -3.58 -17.02
N VAL A 101 -11.02 -4.67 -16.56
CA VAL A 101 -10.15 -5.46 -17.41
C VAL A 101 -11.10 -5.86 -18.53
N TYR A 102 -11.14 -5.07 -19.60
CA TYR A 102 -11.42 -5.62 -20.90
C TYR A 102 -10.36 -6.70 -20.96
N GLU A 103 -10.78 -7.97 -20.89
CA GLU A 103 -9.97 -9.08 -21.30
C GLU A 103 -9.61 -8.78 -22.75
N LEU A 104 -8.56 -7.99 -22.94
CA LEU A 104 -7.77 -8.01 -24.14
C LEU A 104 -7.24 -9.42 -24.15
N ALA A 105 -8.00 -10.29 -24.83
CA ALA A 105 -7.58 -11.62 -25.15
C ALA A 105 -6.19 -11.48 -25.77
N TYR A 106 -5.17 -11.71 -24.95
CA TYR A 106 -3.80 -11.75 -25.43
C TYR A 106 -3.81 -12.76 -26.56
N PRO A 107 -3.46 -12.38 -27.79
CA PRO A 107 -3.43 -13.32 -28.89
C PRO A 107 -2.47 -14.43 -28.47
N THR A 108 -3.03 -15.61 -28.21
CA THR A 108 -2.28 -16.83 -28.00
C THR A 108 -1.30 -16.97 -29.15
N LYS A 109 -0.07 -17.39 -28.84
CA LYS A 109 1.15 -17.44 -29.67
C LYS A 109 1.04 -18.18 -31.03
N GLU A 110 -0.16 -18.52 -31.48
CA GLU A 110 -0.46 -19.38 -32.62
C GLU A 110 -1.27 -18.72 -33.73
N SER A 111 -1.58 -17.42 -33.64
CA SER A 111 -2.13 -16.69 -34.79
C SER A 111 -1.02 -16.30 -35.77
N ARG A 112 -0.81 -17.18 -36.76
CA ARG A 112 -0.12 -16.89 -38.02
C ARG A 112 -0.51 -15.50 -38.53
N LEU A 113 0.47 -14.73 -39.02
CA LEU A 113 0.41 -13.66 -40.02
C LEU A 113 -1.00 -13.35 -40.60
N VAL A 114 -1.92 -12.89 -39.76
CA VAL A 114 -3.11 -12.18 -40.21
C VAL A 114 -2.63 -10.76 -40.34
N ASP A 115 -2.72 -10.26 -41.57
CA ASP A 115 -2.60 -8.84 -41.92
C ASP A 115 -3.24 -8.00 -40.81
N PHE A 116 -2.40 -7.43 -39.94
CA PHE A 116 -2.86 -6.65 -38.81
C PHE A 116 -3.30 -5.31 -39.39
N LYS A 117 -4.51 -5.26 -39.96
CA LYS A 117 -5.19 -3.99 -40.19
C LYS A 117 -5.25 -3.34 -38.81
N PRO A 118 -4.61 -2.18 -38.58
CA PRO A 118 -4.72 -1.49 -37.32
C PRO A 118 -6.21 -1.27 -37.09
N GLN A 119 -6.76 -2.03 -36.14
CA GLN A 119 -8.13 -1.85 -35.72
C GLN A 119 -8.23 -0.38 -35.31
N ALA A 120 -9.18 0.34 -35.90
CA ALA A 120 -9.43 1.73 -35.57
C ALA A 120 -9.43 1.86 -34.04
N GLU A 121 -8.60 2.76 -33.51
CA GLU A 121 -8.51 2.99 -32.07
C GLU A 121 -9.93 3.09 -31.48
N PRO A 122 -10.21 2.40 -30.36
CA PRO A 122 -11.54 2.42 -29.79
C PRO A 122 -11.99 3.88 -29.53
N PRO A 123 -13.27 4.20 -29.74
CA PRO A 123 -13.76 5.54 -29.48
C PRO A 123 -13.54 5.89 -28.00
N CYS A 124 -13.07 7.12 -27.76
CA CYS A 124 -12.84 7.58 -26.39
C CYS A 124 -14.16 7.99 -25.75
N ILE A 125 -14.45 7.36 -24.61
CA ILE A 125 -15.58 7.72 -23.76
C ILE A 125 -15.08 8.78 -22.78
N TYR A 126 -15.55 10.01 -22.97
CA TYR A 126 -15.15 11.15 -22.16
C TYR A 126 -16.02 11.28 -20.91
N SER A 127 -15.37 11.64 -19.80
CA SER A 127 -16.03 11.98 -18.55
C SER A 127 -16.77 13.33 -18.63
N VAL A 128 -17.65 13.59 -17.67
CA VAL A 128 -18.28 14.91 -17.51
C VAL A 128 -17.24 16.01 -17.31
N TYR A 129 -16.12 15.69 -16.64
CA TYR A 129 -15.00 16.62 -16.47
C TYR A 129 -14.37 17.00 -17.80
N GLU A 130 -14.07 16.02 -18.66
CA GLU A 130 -13.43 16.28 -19.97
C GLU A 130 -14.35 17.04 -20.91
N THR A 131 -15.64 16.73 -20.87
CA THR A 131 -16.66 17.40 -21.69
C THR A 131 -16.78 18.88 -21.34
N ARG A 132 -16.66 19.25 -20.05
CA ARG A 132 -16.70 20.64 -19.60
C ARG A 132 -15.55 21.50 -20.14
N TYR A 133 -14.38 20.90 -20.36
CA TYR A 133 -13.20 21.59 -20.87
C TYR A 133 -13.05 21.54 -22.40
N ASP A 134 -14.10 21.10 -23.11
CA ASP A 134 -14.11 21.00 -24.57
C ASP A 134 -12.95 20.15 -25.13
N ILE A 135 -12.56 19.13 -24.35
CA ILE A 135 -11.53 18.15 -24.69
C ILE A 135 -11.97 17.23 -25.84
N PRO A 136 -13.21 16.73 -25.92
CA PRO A 136 -13.64 15.86 -27.02
C PRO A 136 -13.42 16.50 -28.39
N VAL A 137 -13.76 17.79 -28.53
CA VAL A 137 -13.61 18.54 -29.80
C VAL A 137 -12.14 18.71 -30.18
N ARG A 138 -11.28 19.04 -29.22
CA ARG A 138 -9.83 19.15 -29.45
C ARG A 138 -9.18 17.81 -29.77
N MET A 139 -9.62 16.75 -29.09
CA MET A 139 -9.10 15.42 -29.34
C MET A 139 -9.50 14.92 -30.72
N GLU A 140 -10.71 15.24 -31.21
CA GLU A 140 -11.10 14.92 -32.57
C GLU A 140 -10.23 15.69 -33.59
N ARG A 141 -9.87 16.95 -33.31
CA ARG A 141 -8.93 17.71 -34.13
C ARG A 141 -7.52 17.11 -34.14
N HIS A 142 -7.02 16.70 -32.98
CA HIS A 142 -5.75 15.98 -32.87
C HIS A 142 -5.76 14.70 -33.72
N ARG A 143 -6.83 13.90 -33.59
CA ARG A 143 -7.03 12.68 -34.37
C ARG A 143 -7.16 12.95 -35.87
N SER A 144 -7.83 14.04 -36.28
CA SER A 144 -7.93 14.39 -37.69
C SER A 144 -6.57 14.75 -38.28
N TYR A 145 -5.76 15.54 -37.56
CA TYR A 145 -4.42 15.89 -38.00
C TYR A 145 -3.47 14.68 -38.01
N ASN A 146 -3.58 13.76 -37.05
CA ASN A 146 -2.82 12.52 -37.07
C ASN A 146 -3.22 11.59 -38.23
N ARG A 147 -4.51 11.49 -38.57
CA ARG A 147 -4.97 10.75 -39.75
C ARG A 147 -4.42 11.36 -41.03
N GLU A 148 -4.45 12.68 -41.16
CA GLU A 148 -3.88 13.39 -42.31
C GLU A 148 -2.37 13.20 -42.40
N LEU A 149 -1.66 13.29 -41.27
CA LEU A 149 -0.21 13.06 -41.20
C LEU A 149 0.14 11.63 -41.65
N GLN A 150 -0.59 10.61 -41.18
CA GLN A 150 -0.39 9.23 -41.59
C GLN A 150 -0.63 9.03 -43.11
N ASP A 151 -1.67 9.65 -43.67
CA ASP A 151 -1.92 9.59 -45.12
C ASP A 151 -0.79 10.25 -45.92
N VAL A 152 -0.28 11.40 -45.46
CA VAL A 152 0.88 12.08 -46.07
C VAL A 152 2.14 11.23 -45.96
N GLU A 153 2.40 10.59 -44.82
CA GLU A 153 3.54 9.70 -44.62
C GLU A 153 3.48 8.46 -45.52
N ILE A 154 2.30 7.87 -45.69
CA ILE A 154 2.08 6.75 -46.63
C ILE A 154 2.34 7.19 -48.07
N LYS A 155 1.86 8.39 -48.46
CA LYS A 155 2.10 8.94 -49.80
C LYS A 155 3.58 9.22 -50.05
N LEU A 156 4.28 9.84 -49.09
CA LEU A 156 5.72 10.04 -49.15
C LEU A 156 6.47 8.72 -49.32
N GLY A 157 6.10 7.68 -48.56
CA GLY A 157 6.69 6.36 -48.68
C GLY A 157 6.51 5.73 -50.07
N ARG A 158 5.33 5.91 -50.70
CA ARG A 158 5.08 5.47 -52.09
C ARG A 158 5.89 6.27 -53.11
N MET A 159 6.00 7.57 -52.91
CA MET A 159 6.81 8.42 -53.80
C MET A 159 8.30 8.10 -53.71
N ASP A 160 8.81 7.77 -52.52
CA ASP A 160 10.18 7.30 -52.34
C ASP A 160 10.43 6.01 -53.13
N THR A 161 9.47 5.08 -53.15
CA THR A 161 9.58 3.85 -53.96
C THR A 161 9.53 4.13 -55.46
N ASP A 162 8.66 5.03 -55.91
CA ASP A 162 8.51 5.39 -57.32
C ASP A 162 9.76 6.12 -57.85
N ILE A 163 10.32 7.05 -57.06
CA ILE A 163 11.57 7.73 -57.39
C ILE A 163 12.73 6.73 -57.49
N ALA A 164 12.82 5.77 -56.57
CA ALA A 164 13.85 4.73 -56.63
C ALA A 164 13.70 3.82 -57.86
N GLU A 165 12.47 3.56 -58.31
CA GLU A 165 12.23 2.84 -59.56
C GLU A 165 12.61 3.66 -60.80
N LEU A 166 12.22 4.94 -60.84
CA LEU A 166 12.60 5.87 -61.91
C LEU A 166 14.13 6.06 -61.97
N ASP A 167 14.81 6.10 -60.83
CA ASP A 167 16.27 6.17 -60.75
C ASP A 167 16.92 4.94 -61.39
N ARG A 168 16.46 3.74 -61.03
CA ARG A 168 16.94 2.48 -61.64
C ARG A 168 16.68 2.44 -63.14
N ALA A 169 15.48 2.82 -63.58
CA ALA A 169 15.11 2.85 -65.00
C ALA A 169 15.96 3.85 -65.78
N TYR A 170 16.21 5.03 -65.21
CA TYR A 170 17.05 6.06 -65.80
C TYR A 170 18.52 5.59 -65.92
N ASP A 171 19.08 5.00 -64.87
CA ASP A 171 20.45 4.49 -64.86
C ASP A 171 20.65 3.36 -65.87
N MET A 172 19.68 2.44 -65.98
CA MET A 172 19.68 1.40 -67.01
C MET A 172 19.63 2.00 -68.43
N ALA A 173 18.73 2.96 -68.67
CA ALA A 173 18.62 3.62 -69.98
C ALA A 173 19.89 4.40 -70.35
N LEU A 174 20.58 4.98 -69.35
CA LEU A 174 21.87 5.65 -69.55
C LEU A 174 22.97 4.64 -69.90
N GLN A 175 23.03 3.49 -69.22
CA GLN A 175 23.97 2.42 -69.52
C GLN A 175 23.75 1.82 -70.92
N GLU A 176 22.51 1.57 -71.32
CA GLU A 176 22.17 1.14 -72.69
C GLU A 176 22.65 2.14 -73.74
N LYS A 177 22.51 3.44 -73.46
CA LYS A 177 23.01 4.51 -74.33
C LYS A 177 24.55 4.50 -74.41
N MET A 178 25.25 4.24 -73.30
CA MET A 178 26.71 4.14 -73.29
C MET A 178 27.22 2.87 -74.01
N ALA A 179 26.48 1.77 -73.90
CA ALA A 179 26.82 0.48 -74.52
C ALA A 179 26.43 0.37 -76.00
N ASN A 180 25.77 1.39 -76.57
CA ASN A 180 25.33 1.45 -77.97
C ASN A 180 24.44 0.26 -78.41
N VAL A 181 23.63 -0.25 -77.48
CA VAL A 181 22.69 -1.36 -77.74
C VAL A 181 21.47 -0.81 -78.50
N GLY A 182 21.10 -1.45 -79.61
CA GLY A 182 19.92 -1.08 -80.41
C GLY A 182 18.61 -1.55 -79.75
N GLY A 183 17.54 -0.75 -79.87
CA GLY A 183 16.21 -1.09 -79.35
C GLY A 183 15.96 -0.65 -77.91
N ARG A 184 16.15 0.65 -77.59
CA ARG A 184 15.86 1.19 -76.25
C ARG A 184 14.39 1.05 -75.91
N ILE A 185 14.11 0.55 -74.71
CA ILE A 185 12.75 0.36 -74.20
C ILE A 185 12.18 1.70 -73.69
N TYR A 186 13.03 2.64 -73.27
CA TYR A 186 12.61 3.92 -72.66
C TYR A 186 13.35 5.15 -73.19
N SER A 187 12.67 6.30 -73.19
CA SER A 187 13.24 7.61 -73.51
C SER A 187 13.87 8.26 -72.29
N ILE A 188 15.18 8.57 -72.35
CA ILE A 188 15.96 9.15 -71.24
C ILE A 188 15.39 10.52 -70.80
N THR A 189 14.99 11.36 -71.76
CA THR A 189 14.43 12.69 -71.48
C THR A 189 13.08 12.62 -70.77
N GLU A 190 12.25 11.64 -71.13
CA GLU A 190 10.95 11.43 -70.48
C GLU A 190 11.12 10.91 -69.04
N LEU A 191 12.05 9.97 -68.82
CA LEU A 191 12.38 9.48 -67.48
C LEU A 191 12.94 10.59 -66.58
N TYR A 192 13.78 11.46 -67.14
CA TYR A 192 14.32 12.60 -66.40
C TYR A 192 13.22 13.58 -65.96
N GLN A 193 12.28 13.92 -66.85
CA GLN A 193 11.14 14.79 -66.51
C GLN A 193 10.25 14.16 -65.44
N LYS A 194 9.87 12.88 -65.61
CA LYS A 194 9.06 12.15 -64.61
C LYS A 194 9.72 12.10 -63.24
N LYS A 195 11.05 11.91 -63.21
CA LYS A 195 11.83 11.92 -61.97
C LYS A 195 11.81 13.29 -61.30
N GLU A 196 12.01 14.36 -62.05
CA GLU A 196 12.03 15.71 -61.50
C GLU A 196 10.64 16.15 -61.00
N ASP A 197 9.58 15.82 -61.74
CA ASP A 197 8.19 16.06 -61.33
C ASP A 197 7.85 15.29 -60.05
N ALA A 198 8.26 14.02 -59.93
CA ALA A 198 8.06 13.22 -58.72
C ALA A 198 8.80 13.80 -57.51
N LYS A 199 10.02 14.32 -57.70
CA LYS A 199 10.78 15.01 -56.64
C LYS A 199 10.13 16.32 -56.22
N LEU A 200 9.59 17.08 -57.17
CA LEU A 200 8.89 18.32 -56.87
C LEU A 200 7.67 18.04 -55.99
N GLN A 201 6.80 17.12 -56.41
CA GLN A 201 5.62 16.74 -55.63
C GLN A 201 5.99 16.18 -54.24
N ARG A 202 7.08 15.41 -54.14
CA ARG A 202 7.60 14.94 -52.84
C ARG A 202 7.94 16.11 -51.90
N SER A 203 8.56 17.17 -52.41
CA SER A 203 8.92 18.33 -51.57
C SER A 203 7.68 19.12 -51.10
N GLU A 204 6.61 19.15 -51.89
CA GLU A 204 5.30 19.70 -51.46
C GLU A 204 4.70 18.88 -50.32
N PHE A 205 4.71 17.54 -50.42
CA PHE A 205 4.24 16.67 -49.34
C PHE A 205 5.12 16.72 -48.09
N GLU A 206 6.43 16.90 -48.22
CA GLU A 206 7.33 17.13 -47.08
C GLU A 206 7.00 18.44 -46.35
N THR A 207 6.72 19.51 -47.11
CA THR A 207 6.28 20.80 -46.52
C THR A 207 4.96 20.64 -45.78
N ARG A 208 4.00 19.90 -46.36
CA ARG A 208 2.71 19.62 -45.71
C ARG A 208 2.85 18.76 -44.47
N ARG A 209 3.71 17.74 -44.49
CA ARG A 209 4.05 16.91 -43.32
C ARG A 209 4.61 17.78 -42.20
N ASP A 210 5.54 18.67 -42.52
CA ASP A 210 6.19 19.51 -41.54
C ASP A 210 5.24 20.55 -40.96
N GLU A 211 4.33 21.11 -41.76
CA GLU A 211 3.25 21.99 -41.30
C GLU A 211 2.31 21.26 -40.31
N LEU A 212 1.83 20.06 -40.67
CA LEU A 212 0.96 19.24 -39.82
C LEU A 212 1.66 18.88 -38.50
N ARG A 213 2.90 18.37 -38.57
CA ARG A 213 3.63 17.86 -37.42
C ARG A 213 4.18 18.95 -36.52
N ASN A 214 4.74 20.02 -37.07
CA ASN A 214 5.46 21.03 -36.29
C ASN A 214 4.60 22.24 -35.92
N ASN A 215 3.51 22.51 -36.63
CA ASN A 215 2.65 23.64 -36.32
C ASN A 215 1.32 23.15 -35.75
N LEU A 216 0.53 22.44 -36.56
CA LEU A 216 -0.86 22.13 -36.21
C LEU A 216 -0.98 21.14 -35.05
N LEU A 217 -0.26 20.02 -35.08
CA LEU A 217 -0.28 19.01 -34.02
C LEU A 217 0.32 19.55 -32.72
N LYS A 218 1.47 20.22 -32.79
CA LYS A 218 2.11 20.80 -31.61
C LYS A 218 1.22 21.82 -30.91
N ASP A 219 0.56 22.71 -31.65
CA ASP A 219 -0.36 23.70 -31.08
C ASP A 219 -1.55 23.02 -30.36
N VAL A 220 -2.15 22.01 -31.01
CA VAL A 220 -3.26 21.25 -30.41
C VAL A 220 -2.80 20.48 -29.17
N ASP A 221 -1.62 19.87 -29.20
CA ASP A 221 -1.04 19.13 -28.07
C ASP A 221 -0.75 20.04 -26.87
N GLU A 222 -0.17 21.20 -27.11
CA GLU A 222 0.10 22.18 -26.06
C GLU A 222 -1.21 22.69 -25.45
N ASN A 223 -2.21 22.98 -26.28
CA ASN A 223 -3.53 23.39 -25.83
C ASN A 223 -4.23 22.29 -24.99
N LEU A 224 -4.19 21.05 -25.46
CA LEU A 224 -4.70 19.88 -24.74
C LEU A 224 -3.99 19.71 -23.40
N ARG A 225 -2.66 19.77 -23.36
CA ARG A 225 -1.88 19.66 -22.11
C ARG A 225 -2.23 20.75 -21.11
N MET A 226 -2.42 21.99 -21.56
CA MET A 226 -2.87 23.08 -20.69
C MET A 226 -4.27 22.81 -20.12
N LYS A 227 -5.21 22.37 -20.96
CA LYS A 227 -6.58 22.06 -20.53
C LYS A 227 -6.63 20.86 -19.57
N TYR A 228 -5.86 19.82 -19.83
CA TYR A 228 -5.73 18.70 -18.89
C TYR A 228 -5.09 19.14 -17.57
N ARG A 229 -4.12 20.07 -17.57
CA ARG A 229 -3.56 20.61 -16.33
C ARG A 229 -4.62 21.34 -15.49
N GLU A 230 -5.46 22.16 -16.10
CA GLU A 230 -6.58 22.85 -15.43
C GLU A 230 -7.59 21.85 -14.88
N LEU A 231 -8.05 20.92 -15.73
CA LEU A 231 -8.98 19.85 -15.36
C LEU A 231 -8.45 19.00 -14.19
N MET A 232 -7.15 18.68 -14.18
CA MET A 232 -6.54 17.87 -13.14
C MET A 232 -6.53 18.56 -11.77
N LEU A 233 -6.52 19.90 -11.72
CA LEU A 233 -6.67 20.62 -10.47
C LEU A 233 -8.09 20.46 -9.92
N GLU A 234 -9.12 20.61 -10.75
CA GLU A 234 -10.51 20.38 -10.36
C GLU A 234 -10.76 18.93 -9.95
N TYR A 235 -10.27 17.98 -10.74
CA TYR A 235 -10.39 16.56 -10.47
C TYR A 235 -9.74 16.17 -9.13
N ARG A 236 -8.57 16.74 -8.82
CA ARG A 236 -7.88 16.53 -7.54
C ARG A 236 -8.68 17.07 -6.35
N VAL A 237 -9.33 18.22 -6.50
CA VAL A 237 -10.20 18.77 -5.46
C VAL A 237 -11.41 17.85 -5.25
N ALA A 238 -12.05 17.40 -6.32
CA ALA A 238 -13.17 16.46 -6.26
C ALA A 238 -12.78 15.14 -5.57
N TRP A 239 -11.60 14.59 -5.90
CA TRP A 239 -11.09 13.38 -5.27
C TRP A 239 -10.82 13.55 -3.77
N ARG A 240 -10.19 14.66 -3.37
CA ARG A 240 -9.97 14.97 -1.95
C ARG A 240 -11.28 15.16 -1.18
N TRP A 241 -12.27 15.76 -1.82
CA TRP A 241 -13.58 15.93 -1.22
C TRP A 241 -14.28 14.58 -1.01
N TYR A 242 -14.14 13.65 -1.96
CA TYR A 242 -14.58 12.27 -1.80
C TYR A 242 -13.86 11.57 -0.63
N GLU A 243 -12.52 11.65 -0.55
CA GLU A 243 -11.74 11.08 0.57
C GLU A 243 -12.15 11.68 1.92
N PHE A 244 -12.43 12.99 1.98
CA PHE A 244 -12.91 13.65 3.19
C PHE A 244 -14.30 13.15 3.61
N LYS A 245 -15.24 13.00 2.67
CA LYS A 245 -16.57 12.42 2.94
C LYS A 245 -16.46 10.99 3.47
N LEU A 246 -15.59 10.18 2.86
CA LEU A 246 -15.34 8.82 3.28
C LEU A 246 -14.78 8.77 4.71
N PHE A 247 -13.78 9.60 5.01
CA PHE A 247 -13.23 9.73 6.37
C PHE A 247 -14.30 10.13 7.39
N LEU A 248 -15.13 11.12 7.07
CA LEU A 248 -16.20 11.56 7.96
C LEU A 248 -17.19 10.43 8.24
N LEU A 249 -17.55 9.66 7.21
CA LEU A 249 -18.45 8.52 7.32
C LEU A 249 -17.84 7.40 8.18
N GLU A 250 -16.57 7.03 7.94
CA GLU A 250 -15.84 6.04 8.74
C GLU A 250 -15.71 6.48 10.21
N MET A 251 -15.43 7.76 10.45
CA MET A 251 -15.36 8.34 11.80
C MET A 251 -16.70 8.31 12.51
N ILE A 252 -17.79 8.67 11.84
CA ILE A 252 -19.15 8.62 12.42
C ILE A 252 -19.52 7.18 12.80
N PHE A 253 -19.02 6.17 12.09
CA PHE A 253 -19.31 4.77 12.43
C PHE A 253 -18.42 4.22 13.55
N VAL A 254 -17.10 4.42 13.45
CA VAL A 254 -16.13 3.80 14.38
C VAL A 254 -15.98 4.57 15.68
N PHE A 255 -16.00 5.90 15.64
CA PHE A 255 -15.73 6.72 16.83
C PHE A 255 -16.77 6.53 17.94
N PRO A 256 -18.10 6.51 17.66
CA PRO A 256 -19.10 6.24 18.70
C PRO A 256 -18.97 4.84 19.29
N PHE A 257 -18.69 3.84 18.45
CA PHE A 257 -18.45 2.47 18.89
C PHE A 257 -17.23 2.37 19.81
N PHE A 258 -16.11 2.97 19.41
CA PHE A 258 -14.89 3.04 20.21
C PHE A 258 -15.16 3.74 21.55
N TRP A 259 -15.80 4.91 21.54
CA TRP A 259 -16.14 5.67 22.73
C TRP A 259 -17.01 4.88 23.70
N PHE A 260 -18.04 4.19 23.17
CA PHE A 260 -18.94 3.37 23.96
C PHE A 260 -18.20 2.20 24.65
N VAL A 261 -17.45 1.41 23.89
CA VAL A 261 -16.68 0.27 24.40
C VAL A 261 -15.61 0.73 25.41
N PHE A 262 -14.94 1.85 25.14
CA PHE A 262 -13.94 2.42 26.06
C PHE A 262 -14.56 2.91 27.37
N ARG A 263 -15.73 3.57 27.32
CA ARG A 263 -16.47 3.99 28.52
C ARG A 263 -16.92 2.79 29.34
N MET A 264 -17.41 1.73 28.69
CA MET A 264 -17.75 0.46 29.36
C MET A 264 -16.55 -0.17 30.03
N TYR A 265 -15.42 -0.27 29.31
CA TYR A 265 -14.18 -0.80 29.85
C TYR A 265 -13.73 -0.06 31.12
N LYS A 266 -13.71 1.28 31.10
CA LYS A 266 -13.36 2.08 32.30
C LYS A 266 -14.29 1.80 33.49
N ARG A 267 -15.60 1.67 33.24
CA ARG A 267 -16.57 1.35 34.30
C ARG A 267 -16.36 -0.05 34.88
N LEU A 268 -16.05 -1.04 34.03
CA LEU A 268 -15.80 -2.42 34.44
C LEU A 268 -14.46 -2.59 35.18
N LEU A 269 -13.45 -1.83 34.76
CA LEU A 269 -12.14 -1.78 35.41
C LEU A 269 -12.27 -1.20 36.82
N ALA A 270 -13.06 -0.13 36.99
CA ALA A 270 -13.31 0.45 38.32
C ALA A 270 -14.03 -0.52 39.29
N LYS A 271 -14.74 -1.53 38.76
CA LYS A 271 -15.47 -2.53 39.55
C LYS A 271 -14.71 -3.84 39.74
N ASN A 272 -13.47 -3.98 39.23
CA ASN A 272 -12.68 -5.22 39.25
C ASN A 272 -13.47 -6.46 38.79
N SER A 273 -14.35 -6.28 37.80
CA SER A 273 -15.20 -7.38 37.33
C SER A 273 -14.41 -8.38 36.45
N PRO A 274 -14.76 -9.68 36.45
CA PRO A 274 -14.09 -10.69 35.63
C PRO A 274 -14.29 -10.46 34.12
N TYR A 275 -15.33 -9.72 33.72
CA TYR A 275 -15.62 -9.38 32.31
C TYR A 275 -14.65 -8.36 31.71
N THR A 276 -13.79 -7.75 32.52
CA THR A 276 -12.75 -6.80 32.06
C THR A 276 -11.90 -7.39 30.94
N ILE A 277 -11.60 -8.68 30.97
CA ILE A 277 -10.76 -9.38 29.97
C ILE A 277 -11.42 -9.40 28.58
N ILE A 278 -12.74 -9.52 28.49
CA ILE A 278 -13.44 -9.50 27.19
C ILE A 278 -13.44 -8.08 26.63
N PHE A 279 -13.70 -7.09 27.48
CA PHE A 279 -13.71 -5.69 27.08
C PHE A 279 -12.33 -5.15 26.73
N THR A 280 -11.23 -5.65 27.31
CA THR A 280 -9.88 -5.26 26.87
C THR A 280 -9.62 -5.68 25.43
N ALA A 281 -10.04 -6.88 25.02
CA ALA A 281 -9.93 -7.34 23.64
C ALA A 281 -10.77 -6.48 22.69
N LEU A 282 -12.02 -6.16 23.05
CA LEU A 282 -12.88 -5.27 22.25
C LEU A 282 -12.32 -3.85 22.13
N VAL A 283 -11.83 -3.27 23.23
CA VAL A 283 -11.15 -1.95 23.19
C VAL A 283 -9.91 -2.02 22.30
N ALA A 284 -9.13 -3.10 22.37
CA ALA A 284 -7.95 -3.26 21.52
C ALA A 284 -8.33 -3.28 20.02
N VAL A 285 -9.37 -4.05 19.63
CA VAL A 285 -9.87 -4.06 18.24
C VAL A 285 -10.33 -2.67 17.81
N ALA A 286 -11.19 -2.03 18.61
CA ALA A 286 -11.71 -0.71 18.29
C ALA A 286 -10.60 0.35 18.21
N SER A 287 -9.57 0.24 19.06
CA SER A 287 -8.38 1.11 19.03
C SER A 287 -7.59 0.91 17.75
N VAL A 288 -7.35 -0.33 17.32
CA VAL A 288 -6.61 -0.64 16.09
C VAL A 288 -7.37 -0.12 14.87
N LEU A 289 -8.69 -0.31 14.80
CA LEU A 289 -9.51 0.21 13.69
C LEU A 289 -9.50 1.74 13.65
N THR A 290 -9.68 2.40 14.80
CA THR A 290 -9.62 3.87 14.89
C THR A 290 -8.24 4.39 14.49
N LEU A 291 -7.17 3.75 14.98
CA LEU A 291 -5.79 4.11 14.68
C LEU A 291 -5.51 3.97 13.17
N ARG A 292 -6.00 2.91 12.52
CA ARG A 292 -5.88 2.76 11.06
C ARG A 292 -6.47 3.95 10.32
N ILE A 293 -7.72 4.33 10.63
CA ILE A 293 -8.41 5.45 9.98
C ILE A 293 -7.60 6.74 10.15
N LEU A 294 -7.16 7.02 11.39
CA LEU A 294 -6.35 8.19 11.69
C LEU A 294 -5.01 8.17 10.94
N ILE A 295 -4.29 7.04 10.93
CA ILE A 295 -2.99 6.95 10.25
C ILE A 295 -3.14 7.12 8.74
N ILE A 296 -4.09 6.42 8.10
CA ILE A 296 -4.28 6.50 6.65
C ILE A 296 -4.63 7.93 6.23
N TRP A 297 -5.56 8.56 6.94
CA TRP A 297 -6.01 9.92 6.64
C TRP A 297 -4.95 10.98 6.98
N PHE A 298 -4.30 10.86 8.12
CA PHE A 298 -3.21 11.77 8.51
C PHE A 298 -2.03 11.68 7.52
N TRP A 299 -1.72 10.46 7.07
CA TRP A 299 -0.70 10.23 6.07
C TRP A 299 -1.05 10.87 4.73
N SER A 300 -2.28 10.64 4.23
CA SER A 300 -2.73 11.15 2.93
C SER A 300 -2.88 12.67 2.91
N LEU A 301 -3.40 13.28 3.98
CA LEU A 301 -3.75 14.69 3.97
C LEU A 301 -2.58 15.62 4.28
N PHE A 302 -1.74 15.27 5.27
CA PHE A 302 -0.75 16.20 5.82
C PHE A 302 0.67 15.68 5.67
N LEU A 303 0.91 14.44 6.07
CA LEU A 303 2.28 13.95 6.25
C LEU A 303 3.02 13.76 4.92
N ALA A 304 2.37 13.20 3.89
CA ALA A 304 2.99 13.02 2.59
C ALA A 304 3.44 14.36 1.97
N ARG A 305 2.58 15.39 2.07
CA ARG A 305 2.89 16.73 1.55
C ARG A 305 4.02 17.39 2.32
N ILE A 306 4.00 17.31 3.66
CA ILE A 306 5.08 17.87 4.48
C ILE A 306 6.39 17.16 4.23
N ILE A 307 6.38 15.83 4.14
CA ILE A 307 7.60 15.06 3.83
C ILE A 307 8.13 15.46 2.46
N GLN A 308 7.29 15.60 1.43
CA GLN A 308 7.74 16.04 0.10
C GLN A 308 8.30 17.47 0.13
N THR A 309 7.62 18.42 0.80
CA THR A 309 8.11 19.81 0.92
C THR A 309 9.41 19.87 1.72
N LEU A 310 9.49 19.15 2.84
CA LEU A 310 10.69 19.05 3.67
C LEU A 310 11.83 18.40 2.89
N TRP A 311 11.55 17.35 2.11
CA TRP A 311 12.55 16.68 1.29
C TRP A 311 13.10 17.58 0.19
N ASN A 312 12.23 18.30 -0.52
CA ASN A 312 12.66 19.29 -1.51
C ASN A 312 13.49 20.40 -0.86
N PHE A 313 13.09 20.87 0.33
CA PHE A 313 13.86 21.82 1.12
C PHE A 313 15.23 21.26 1.52
N ILE A 314 15.31 20.01 1.99
CA ILE A 314 16.57 19.33 2.34
C ILE A 314 17.48 19.18 1.09
N GLN A 315 16.93 18.80 -0.07
CA GLN A 315 17.71 18.61 -1.30
C GLN A 315 18.34 19.92 -1.80
N ASN A 316 17.73 21.08 -1.52
CA ASN A 316 18.28 22.37 -1.90
C ASN A 316 19.54 22.75 -1.08
N PHE A 317 19.75 22.16 0.10
CA PHE A 317 20.89 22.45 0.96
C PHE A 317 21.84 21.25 1.11
N ALA A 318 23.04 21.35 0.53
CA ALA A 318 24.03 20.26 0.54
C ALA A 318 24.44 19.80 1.95
N LEU A 319 24.60 20.74 2.90
CA LEU A 319 24.93 20.42 4.30
C LEU A 319 23.80 19.65 5.00
N LEU A 320 22.56 20.08 4.76
CA LEU A 320 21.37 19.51 5.39
C LEU A 320 21.11 18.08 4.88
N LYS A 321 21.34 17.85 3.59
CA LYS A 321 21.33 16.51 2.98
C LYS A 321 22.32 15.58 3.69
N SER A 322 23.59 16.00 3.83
CA SER A 322 24.61 15.19 4.51
C SER A 322 24.23 14.91 5.98
N LEU A 323 23.77 15.93 6.70
CA LEU A 323 23.33 15.82 8.09
C LEU A 323 22.17 14.82 8.25
N VAL A 324 21.21 14.81 7.34
CA VAL A 324 20.07 13.86 7.38
C VAL A 324 20.55 12.42 7.18
N PHE A 325 21.52 12.17 6.29
CA PHE A 325 22.07 10.82 6.11
C PHE A 325 22.87 10.34 7.33
N PHE A 326 23.76 11.18 7.88
CA PHE A 326 24.51 10.85 9.10
C PHE A 326 23.59 10.71 10.32
N GLY A 327 22.62 11.61 10.46
CA GLY A 327 21.60 11.57 11.49
C GLY A 327 20.75 10.31 11.40
N GLY A 328 20.32 9.94 10.19
CA GLY A 328 19.58 8.70 9.92
C GLY A 328 20.39 7.46 10.30
N MET A 329 21.68 7.41 9.96
CA MET A 329 22.58 6.32 10.39
C MET A 329 22.65 6.20 11.91
N PHE A 330 22.84 7.32 12.61
CA PHE A 330 22.87 7.33 14.08
C PHE A 330 21.53 6.89 14.70
N LEU A 331 20.42 7.31 14.10
CA LEU A 331 19.07 6.96 14.52
C LEU A 331 18.84 5.44 14.40
N VAL A 332 19.26 4.84 13.29
CA VAL A 332 19.21 3.37 13.06
C VAL A 332 20.03 2.64 14.12
N ILE A 333 21.27 3.06 14.37
CA ILE A 333 22.12 2.44 15.39
C ILE A 333 21.48 2.58 16.78
N THR A 334 20.90 3.72 17.10
CA THR A 334 20.28 3.96 18.42
C THR A 334 19.02 3.13 18.61
N ILE A 335 18.14 3.06 17.59
CA ILE A 335 16.91 2.27 17.67
C ILE A 335 17.23 0.78 17.71
N PHE A 336 17.98 0.26 16.74
CA PHE A 336 18.24 -1.17 16.64
C PHE A 336 19.25 -1.62 17.71
N GLY A 337 20.36 -0.91 17.87
CA GLY A 337 21.35 -1.20 18.91
C GLY A 337 20.77 -1.05 20.31
N GLY A 338 19.97 -0.01 20.56
CA GLY A 338 19.24 0.17 21.82
C GLY A 338 18.21 -0.93 22.07
N SER A 339 17.47 -1.36 21.05
CA SER A 339 16.52 -2.46 21.15
C SER A 339 17.21 -3.79 21.46
N VAL A 340 18.34 -4.09 20.80
CA VAL A 340 19.15 -5.29 21.10
C VAL A 340 19.70 -5.23 22.52
N TYR A 341 20.27 -4.09 22.94
CA TYR A 341 20.76 -3.90 24.31
C TYR A 341 19.65 -4.12 25.35
N TRP A 342 18.47 -3.55 25.12
CA TRP A 342 17.32 -3.70 25.99
C TRP A 342 16.84 -5.15 26.07
N LEU A 343 16.82 -5.85 24.94
CA LEU A 343 16.46 -7.27 24.87
C LEU A 343 17.48 -8.15 25.61
N GLN A 344 18.78 -7.93 25.38
CA GLN A 344 19.86 -8.61 26.09
C GLN A 344 19.73 -8.38 27.60
N LYS A 345 19.57 -7.13 28.03
CA LYS A 345 19.40 -6.79 29.45
C LYS A 345 18.21 -7.50 30.08
N ARG A 346 17.09 -7.62 29.36
CA ARG A 346 15.86 -8.27 29.85
C ARG A 346 15.96 -9.80 29.90
N ILE A 347 16.70 -10.43 28.98
CA ILE A 347 16.90 -11.88 28.92
C ILE A 347 17.99 -12.33 29.90
N PHE A 348 19.08 -11.58 30.02
CA PHE A 348 20.27 -11.92 30.82
C PHE A 348 20.25 -11.35 32.24
N GLU A 349 19.07 -10.99 32.79
CA GLU A 349 18.99 -10.64 34.21
C GLU A 349 19.55 -11.80 35.06
N PRO A 350 20.67 -11.61 35.79
CA PRO A 350 21.37 -12.70 36.45
C PRO A 350 20.49 -13.41 37.49
N LYS A 351 19.54 -12.68 38.07
CA LYS A 351 18.52 -13.23 38.97
C LYS A 351 17.59 -14.24 38.29
N ARG A 352 17.15 -13.96 37.05
CA ARG A 352 16.29 -14.89 36.29
C ARG A 352 17.05 -16.11 35.82
N VAL A 353 18.30 -15.92 35.40
CA VAL A 353 19.18 -17.01 34.98
C VAL A 353 19.52 -17.92 36.16
N ALA A 354 19.86 -17.34 37.33
CA ALA A 354 20.09 -18.09 38.55
C ALA A 354 18.84 -18.89 38.97
N LEU A 355 17.67 -18.26 38.97
CA LEU A 355 16.41 -18.93 39.31
C LEU A 355 16.07 -20.07 38.33
N ARG A 356 16.28 -19.86 37.03
CA ARG A 356 16.06 -20.89 36.00
C ARG A 356 17.00 -22.09 36.17
N ARG A 357 18.29 -21.83 36.41
CA ARG A 357 19.30 -22.88 36.64
C ARG A 357 19.02 -23.66 37.92
N MET A 358 18.63 -22.97 38.99
CA MET A 358 18.25 -23.63 40.25
C MET A 358 17.02 -24.54 40.08
N ARG A 359 16.02 -24.15 39.28
CA ARG A 359 14.88 -25.05 38.94
C ARG A 359 15.31 -26.29 38.17
N GLN A 360 16.39 -26.19 37.38
CA GLN A 360 16.97 -27.30 36.63
C GLN A 360 17.98 -28.11 37.45
N LYS A 361 18.08 -27.88 38.78
CA LYS A 361 19.06 -28.48 39.67
C LYS A 361 20.51 -28.25 39.22
N GLN A 362 20.81 -27.05 38.72
CA GLN A 362 22.17 -26.67 38.29
C GLN A 362 22.68 -25.50 39.12
N CYS A 363 23.99 -25.49 39.38
CA CYS A 363 24.63 -24.39 40.05
C CYS A 363 24.50 -23.10 39.21
N PRO A 364 24.03 -21.98 39.78
CA PRO A 364 23.84 -20.72 39.06
C PRO A 364 25.15 -20.15 38.49
N ASN A 365 26.31 -20.51 39.06
CA ASN A 365 27.63 -20.03 38.64
C ASN A 365 28.30 -20.97 37.62
N CYS A 366 28.52 -22.25 37.98
CA CYS A 366 29.29 -23.21 37.16
C CYS A 366 28.46 -24.20 36.34
N GLN A 367 27.12 -24.14 36.41
CA GLN A 367 26.17 -24.99 35.67
C GLN A 367 26.24 -26.50 35.94
N THR A 368 27.09 -26.94 36.87
CA THR A 368 27.15 -28.34 37.30
C THR A 368 25.85 -28.76 37.97
N SER A 369 25.42 -29.99 37.72
CA SER A 369 24.29 -30.62 38.43
C SER A 369 24.53 -30.56 39.93
N LEU A 370 23.53 -30.09 40.66
CA LEU A 370 23.60 -29.83 42.08
C LEU A 370 22.63 -30.75 42.82
N ASP A 371 23.10 -31.36 43.90
CA ASP A 371 22.22 -31.97 44.88
C ASP A 371 21.69 -30.87 45.83
N LEU A 372 20.37 -30.80 46.02
CA LEU A 372 19.72 -29.72 46.77
C LEU A 372 19.92 -29.84 48.28
N ALA A 373 20.51 -30.94 48.75
CA ALA A 373 20.87 -31.15 50.14
C ALA A 373 22.05 -30.26 50.58
N GLU A 374 23.03 -30.03 49.70
CA GLU A 374 24.29 -29.38 50.07
C GLU A 374 24.19 -27.85 50.21
N SER A 375 24.97 -27.29 51.13
CA SER A 375 25.03 -25.85 51.43
C SER A 375 26.05 -25.10 50.55
N PHE A 376 26.96 -25.83 49.90
CA PHE A 376 27.99 -25.34 48.99
C PHE A 376 27.96 -26.14 47.69
N CYS A 377 28.41 -25.54 46.59
CA CYS A 377 28.57 -26.28 45.34
C CYS A 377 29.89 -27.08 45.34
N PRO A 378 29.88 -28.38 45.02
CA PRO A 378 31.08 -29.22 45.08
C PRO A 378 32.13 -28.86 44.02
N ASN A 379 31.71 -28.24 42.90
CA ASN A 379 32.62 -27.91 41.81
C ASN A 379 33.23 -26.49 41.92
N CYS A 380 32.44 -25.49 42.35
CA CYS A 380 32.90 -24.09 42.39
C CYS A 380 33.01 -23.48 43.79
N GLY A 381 32.63 -24.22 44.84
CA GLY A 381 32.69 -23.76 46.23
C GLY A 381 31.73 -22.62 46.58
N ARG A 382 30.87 -22.17 45.65
CA ARG A 382 29.90 -21.09 45.93
C ARG A 382 28.89 -21.55 46.98
N LYS A 383 28.69 -20.72 48.02
CA LYS A 383 27.67 -20.92 49.04
C LYS A 383 26.28 -20.73 48.45
N LEU A 384 25.40 -21.72 48.66
CA LEU A 384 24.06 -21.76 48.09
C LEU A 384 22.98 -21.46 49.13
N LYS A 385 23.22 -21.84 50.38
CA LYS A 385 22.31 -21.62 51.51
C LYS A 385 22.94 -20.69 52.56
N GLU A 386 22.14 -19.79 53.11
CA GLU A 386 22.48 -18.95 54.26
C GLU A 386 21.38 -19.04 55.33
N LYS A 387 21.71 -18.81 56.60
CA LYS A 387 20.69 -18.76 57.66
C LYS A 387 19.88 -17.47 57.52
N CYS A 388 18.56 -17.59 57.62
CA CYS A 388 17.68 -16.42 57.69
C CYS A 388 17.87 -15.69 59.02
N SER A 389 18.01 -14.36 58.99
CA SER A 389 18.16 -13.53 60.20
C SER A 389 16.93 -13.55 61.12
N ILE A 390 15.76 -13.92 60.60
CA ILE A 390 14.49 -13.88 61.34
C ILE A 390 14.13 -15.25 61.91
N CYS A 391 14.17 -16.31 61.09
CA CYS A 391 13.76 -17.66 61.51
C CYS A 391 14.91 -18.64 61.73
N ASN A 392 16.16 -18.22 61.51
CA ASN A 392 17.38 -19.05 61.58
C ASN A 392 17.44 -20.30 60.69
N ASN A 393 16.40 -20.58 59.90
CA ASN A 393 16.37 -21.68 58.93
C ASN A 393 17.25 -21.39 57.71
N GLU A 394 17.74 -22.44 57.07
CA GLU A 394 18.53 -22.35 55.83
C GLU A 394 17.66 -21.86 54.66
N ARG A 395 18.03 -20.74 54.06
CA ARG A 395 17.40 -20.21 52.84
C ARG A 395 18.40 -20.14 51.69
N TRP A 396 17.89 -20.21 50.47
CA TRP A 396 18.70 -20.04 49.27
C TRP A 396 19.14 -18.59 49.09
N LEU A 397 20.44 -18.36 48.84
CA LEU A 397 21.06 -17.04 48.81
C LEU A 397 20.57 -16.15 47.64
N ASP A 398 20.25 -16.76 46.50
CA ASP A 398 19.79 -16.06 45.29
C ASP A 398 18.25 -15.79 45.28
N PHE A 399 17.51 -16.23 46.31
CA PHE A 399 16.07 -15.97 46.44
C PHE A 399 15.81 -14.71 47.27
N SER A 400 14.83 -13.90 46.85
CA SER A 400 14.47 -12.66 47.54
C SER A 400 13.64 -12.87 48.81
N THR A 401 13.03 -14.04 48.98
CA THR A 401 12.17 -14.40 50.13
C THR A 401 12.61 -15.71 50.77
N CYS A 402 12.46 -15.82 52.09
CA CYS A 402 12.67 -17.07 52.80
C CYS A 402 11.50 -18.03 52.54
N GLY A 403 11.80 -19.28 52.18
CA GLY A 403 10.77 -20.32 51.98
C GLY A 403 10.07 -20.77 53.26
N TYR A 404 10.63 -20.47 54.43
CA TYR A 404 10.10 -20.90 55.73
C TYR A 404 9.24 -19.84 56.43
N CYS A 405 9.69 -18.58 56.46
CA CYS A 405 8.98 -17.50 57.16
C CYS A 405 8.41 -16.43 56.22
N GLY A 406 8.62 -16.54 54.90
CA GLY A 406 8.13 -15.56 53.91
C GLY A 406 8.82 -14.20 53.98
N SER A 407 9.75 -13.97 54.90
CA SER A 407 10.42 -12.68 55.05
C SER A 407 11.29 -12.36 53.83
N LYS A 408 11.23 -11.11 53.36
CA LYS A 408 12.15 -10.60 52.34
C LYS A 408 13.55 -10.42 52.94
N LYS A 409 14.58 -10.61 52.12
CA LYS A 409 15.97 -10.33 52.50
C LYS A 409 16.17 -8.85 52.83
#